data_AF-A0A916I6Q3-F1
#
_entry.id   AF-A0A916I6Q3-F1
#
_cell.length_a   1.000
_cell.length_b   1.000
_cell.length_c   1.000
_cell.angle_alpha   90.00
_cell.angle_beta   90.00
_cell.angle_gamma   90.00
#
_symmetry.space_group_name_H-M   'P 1'
#
loop_
_entity.id
_entity.type
_entity.pdbx_description
1 polymer ?
#
loop_
_entity_poly.entity_id
_entity_poly.type
_entity_poly.pdbx_seq_one_letter_code
_entity_poly.pdbx_strand_id
1 'polypeptide(L)' 'VTTHTLPVPEHKRMPNMKVLSIAPLVAEVIRRAHEGRSVGQLFDE' A
#
# COMPACT_ATOMS: atom_id res chain seq x y z
N VAL A 1 -3.46 11.74 7.17
CA VAL A 1 -3.50 10.28 6.91
C VAL A 1 -2.46 9.97 5.84
N THR A 2 -1.71 8.87 5.96
CA THR A 2 -0.68 8.46 4.97
C THR A 2 -0.55 6.94 4.93
N THR A 3 0.32 6.39 4.09
CA THR A 3 0.59 4.95 3.96
C THR A 3 1.96 4.56 4.55
N HIS A 4 2.13 3.30 4.93
CA HIS A 4 3.41 2.75 5.39
C HIS A 4 4.41 2.41 4.25
N THR A 5 4.35 3.13 3.13
CA THR A 5 5.25 2.94 1.97
C THR A 5 6.71 3.29 2.30
N LEU A 6 6.90 4.20 3.25
CA LEU A 6 8.18 4.54 3.85
C LEU A 6 8.05 4.54 5.38
N PRO A 7 9.13 4.19 6.10
CA PRO A 7 9.13 4.31 7.55
C PRO A 7 9.01 5.78 7.96
N VAL A 8 8.05 6.07 8.84
CA VAL A 8 7.92 7.40 9.45
C VAL A 8 8.53 7.36 10.86
N PRO A 9 9.66 8.06 11.09
CA PRO A 9 10.30 8.12 12.40
C PRO A 9 9.34 8.64 13.47
N GLU A 10 9.44 8.12 14.70
CA GLU A 10 8.51 8.45 15.78
C GLU A 10 8.44 9.95 16.09
N HIS A 11 9.59 10.63 16.08
CA HIS A 11 9.68 12.09 16.31
C HIS A 11 9.00 12.93 15.22
N LYS A 12 8.65 12.35 14.07
CA LYS A 12 7.92 13.01 12.98
C LYS A 12 6.43 12.66 12.96
N ARG A 13 5.96 11.81 13.89
CA ARG A 13 4.55 11.39 13.93
C ARG A 13 3.71 12.44 14.64
N MET A 14 2.71 12.98 13.94
CA MET A 14 1.73 13.88 14.55
C MET A 14 0.73 13.07 15.40
N PRO A 15 0.20 13.63 16.51
CA PRO A 15 -0.73 12.93 17.40
C PRO A 15 -2.00 12.37 16.72
N ASN A 16 -2.46 13.01 15.66
CA ASN A 16 -3.65 12.62 14.88
C ASN A 16 -3.30 11.91 13.55
N MET A 17 -2.05 11.50 13.36
CA MET A 17 -1.62 10.86 12.12
C MET A 17 -2.05 9.39 12.08
N LYS A 18 -2.91 9.05 11.12
CA LYS A 18 -3.22 7.66 10.77
C LYS A 18 -2.30 7.17 9.65
N VAL A 19 -1.59 6.08 9.89
CA VAL A 19 -0.78 5.36 8.88
C VAL A 19 -1.53 4.10 8.48
N LEU A 20 -1.81 3.96 7.18
CA LEU A 20 -2.53 2.82 6.62
C LEU A 20 -1.56 1.82 5.98
N SER A 21 -1.86 0.53 6.15
CA SER A 21 -1.14 -0.52 5.45
C SER A 21 -1.68 -0.68 4.02
N ILE A 22 -0.78 -0.63 3.04
CA ILE A 22 -1.00 -1.05 1.66
C ILE A 22 -0.45 -2.45 1.35
N ALA A 23 0.05 -3.19 2.35
CA ALA A 23 0.68 -4.49 2.11
C ALA A 23 -0.23 -5.49 1.37
N PRO A 24 -1.55 -5.59 1.69
CA PRO A 24 -2.45 -6.47 0.93
C PRO A 24 -2.59 -6.08 -0.54
N LEU A 25 -2.61 -4.78 -0.85
CA LEU A 25 -2.66 -4.28 -2.22
C LEU A 25 -1.41 -4.69 -3.00
N VAL A 26 -0.22 -4.45 -2.44
CA VAL A 26 1.06 -4.83 -3.06
C VAL A 26 1.17 -6.35 -3.22
N ALA A 27 0.70 -7.14 -2.25
CA ALA A 27 0.68 -8.59 -2.34
C ALA A 27 -0.18 -9.10 -3.52
N GLU A 28 -1.37 -8.52 -3.73
CA GLU A 28 -2.23 -8.89 -4.87
C GLU A 28 -1.61 -8.48 -6.21
N VAL A 29 -0.91 -7.34 -6.27
CA VAL A 29 -0.16 -6.92 -7.45
C VAL A 29 0.93 -7.94 -7.80
N ILE A 30 1.73 -8.36 -6.81
CA ILE A 30 2.78 -9.39 -7.00
C ILE A 30 2.16 -10.69 -7.51
N ARG A 31 1.05 -11.13 -6.90
CA ARG A 31 0.36 -12.35 -7.30
C ARG A 31 -0.17 -12.28 -8.74
N ARG A 32 -0.82 -11.16 -9.12
CA ARG A 32 -1.30 -10.94 -10.50
C ARG A 32 -0.18 -10.93 -11.52
N ALA A 33 0.92 -10.24 -11.22
CA ALA A 33 2.09 -10.21 -12.09
C ALA A 33 2.68 -11.62 -12.27
N HIS A 34 2.74 -12.42 -11.20
CA HIS A 34 3.21 -13.80 -11.26
C HIS A 34 2.29 -14.71 -12.08
N GLU A 35 0.98 -14.54 -11.97
CA GLU A 35 -0.04 -15.34 -12.68
C GLU A 35 -0.34 -14.82 -14.10
N GLY A 36 0.33 -13.76 -14.57
CA GLY A 36 0.06 -13.14 -15.87
C GLY A 36 -1.33 -12.49 -15.97
N ARG A 37 -1.96 -12.16 -14.85
CA ARG A 37 -3.26 -11.47 -14.80
C ARG A 37 -3.07 -9.96 -14.86
N SER A 38 -4.05 -9.26 -15.44
CA SER A 38 -4.02 -7.79 -15.50
C SER A 38 -3.98 -7.18 -14.10
N VAL A 39 -2.97 -6.34 -13.86
CA VAL A 39 -2.88 -5.49 -12.67
C VAL A 39 -3.87 -4.33 -12.74
N GLY A 40 -4.20 -3.82 -13.94
CA GLY A 40 -5.17 -2.71 -14.09
C GLY A 40 -6.54 -3.05 -13.51
N GLN A 41 -6.98 -4.32 -13.61
CA GLN A 41 -8.25 -4.81 -13.04
C GLN A 41 -8.34 -4.74 -11.49
N LEU A 42 -7.26 -4.46 -10.77
CA LEU A 42 -7.29 -4.20 -9.32
C LEU A 42 -7.83 -2.81 -9.00
N PHE A 43 -7.80 -1.90 -9.97
CA PHE A 43 -8.17 -0.51 -9.84
C PHE A 43 -9.44 -0.27 -10.66
N ASP A 44 -10.31 0.60 -10.15
CA ASP A 44 -11.54 1.02 -10.86
C ASP A 44 -11.18 2.01 -11.99
N GLU A 45 -10.26 1.62 -12.88
CA GLU A 45 -9.82 2.38 -14.07
C GLU A 45 -10.52 1.91 -15.35
#